data_AF-A0A956PMH7-F1
#
_entry.id   AF-A0A956PMH7-F1
#
_cell.length_a   1.000
_cell.length_b   1.000
_cell.length_c   1.000
_cell.angle_alpha   90.00
_cell.angle_beta   90.00
_cell.angle_gamma   90.00
#
_symmetry.space_group_name_H-M   'P 1'
#
loop_
_entity.id
_entity.type
_entity.pdbx_description
1 polymer ?
#
loop_
_entity_poly.entity_id
_entity_poly.type
_entity_poly.pdbx_seq_one_letter_code
_entity_poly.pdbx_strand_id
1 'polypeptide(L)'
;WKDDSPKLLRDYQARLKECNWDMETLEAELKAVTEAAECGAGRLIHPVRLAVSGVGGGPGLYDLLLLVGRDECISRIERAIEQLAGQPA
;
A
#
# COMPACT_ATOMS: atom_id res chain seq x y z
N TRP A 1 -2.17 -7.34 -10.36
CA TRP A 1 -3.04 -6.27 -9.83
C TRP A 1 -4.49 -6.66 -10.04
N LYS A 2 -5.43 -6.08 -9.31
CA LYS A 2 -6.87 -6.16 -9.61
C LYS A 2 -7.39 -4.78 -9.97
N ASP A 3 -8.59 -4.69 -10.54
CA ASP A 3 -9.13 -3.42 -11.10
C ASP A 3 -9.21 -2.27 -10.08
N ASP A 4 -9.48 -2.57 -8.81
CA ASP A 4 -9.55 -1.59 -7.73
C ASP A 4 -8.20 -1.25 -7.08
N SER A 5 -7.12 -1.97 -7.44
CA SER A 5 -5.82 -1.83 -6.78
C SER A 5 -5.26 -0.41 -6.85
N PRO A 6 -5.34 0.33 -7.98
CA PRO A 6 -4.87 1.72 -8.04
C PRO A 6 -5.62 2.65 -7.08
N LYS A 7 -6.92 2.41 -6.87
CA LYS A 7 -7.74 3.19 -5.94
C LYS A 7 -7.32 2.91 -4.49
N LEU A 8 -7.26 1.63 -4.10
CA LEU A 8 -6.89 1.25 -2.74
C LEU A 8 -5.46 1.70 -2.37
N LEU A 9 -4.52 1.61 -3.31
CA LEU A 9 -3.17 2.11 -3.13
C LEU A 9 -3.15 3.63 -2.91
N ARG A 10 -3.93 4.38 -3.68
CA ARG A 10 -4.01 5.85 -3.55
C ARG A 10 -4.62 6.24 -2.19
N ASP A 11 -5.69 5.57 -1.77
CA ASP A 11 -6.33 5.82 -0.48
C ASP A 11 -5.39 5.54 0.70
N TYR A 12 -4.62 4.44 0.63
CA TYR A 12 -3.62 4.12 1.65
C TYR A 12 -2.44 5.09 1.63
N GLN A 13 -1.94 5.45 0.46
CA GLN A 13 -0.83 6.40 0.32
C GLN A 13 -1.18 7.78 0.90
N ALA A 14 -2.42 8.26 0.70
CA ALA A 14 -2.90 9.51 1.29
C ALA A 14 -2.85 9.49 2.82
N ARG A 15 -3.17 8.35 3.44
CA ARG A 15 -3.08 8.16 4.89
C ARG A 15 -1.64 8.10 5.39
N LEU A 16 -0.76 7.38 4.67
CA LEU A 16 0.67 7.31 4.98
C LEU A 16 1.37 8.68 4.96
N LYS A 17 0.86 9.62 4.16
CA LYS A 17 1.36 11.01 4.10
C LYS A 17 1.08 11.81 5.38
N GLU A 18 0.15 11.38 6.23
CA GLU A 18 -0.26 12.12 7.43
C GLU A 18 -0.05 11.34 8.74
N CYS A 19 0.13 10.00 8.68
CA CYS A 19 0.19 9.15 9.87
C CYS A 19 1.58 9.07 10.52
N ASN A 20 1.62 8.53 11.74
CA ASN A 20 2.86 8.11 12.41
C ASN A 20 3.47 6.89 11.73
N TRP A 21 4.80 6.74 11.83
CA TRP A 21 5.55 5.66 11.16
C TRP A 21 5.94 4.54 12.12
N ASP A 22 4.92 3.85 12.66
CA ASP A 22 5.04 2.70 13.54
C ASP A 22 4.10 1.57 13.09
N MET A 23 4.36 0.34 13.54
CA MET A 23 3.64 -0.85 13.08
C MET A 23 2.13 -0.76 13.34
N GLU A 24 1.74 -0.30 14.53
CA GLU A 24 0.34 -0.24 14.96
C GLU A 24 -0.46 0.74 14.08
N THR A 25 0.12 1.92 13.82
CA THR A 25 -0.48 2.93 12.93
C THR A 25 -0.58 2.44 11.50
N LEU A 26 0.48 1.80 10.96
CA LEU A 26 0.49 1.30 9.59
C LEU A 26 -0.58 0.22 9.36
N GLU A 27 -0.79 -0.66 10.35
CA GLU A 27 -1.84 -1.66 10.35
C GLU A 27 -3.24 -1.04 10.45
N ALA A 28 -3.42 -0.09 11.37
CA ALA A 28 -4.70 0.60 11.57
C ALA A 28 -5.14 1.35 10.31
N GLU A 29 -4.23 2.08 9.65
CA GLU A 29 -4.54 2.80 8.41
C GLU A 29 -4.87 1.84 7.25
N LEU A 30 -4.18 0.70 7.16
CA LEU A 30 -4.47 -0.31 6.13
C LEU A 30 -5.87 -0.89 6.35
N LYS A 31 -6.18 -1.24 7.60
CA LYS A 31 -7.48 -1.76 8.00
C LYS A 31 -8.59 -0.77 7.67
N ALA A 32 -8.42 0.51 8.03
CA ALA A 32 -9.38 1.57 7.76
C ALA A 32 -9.68 1.73 6.25
N VAL A 33 -8.68 1.62 5.37
CA VAL A 33 -8.89 1.65 3.92
C VAL A 33 -9.70 0.44 3.47
N THR A 34 -9.33 -0.76 3.93
CA THR A 34 -10.02 -1.98 3.49
C THR A 34 -11.45 -2.08 4.03
N GLU A 35 -11.70 -1.58 5.24
CA GLU A 35 -13.05 -1.47 5.82
C GLU A 35 -13.91 -0.48 5.04
N ALA A 36 -13.38 0.70 4.71
CA ALA A 36 -14.10 1.70 3.91
C ALA A 36 -14.39 1.22 2.48
N ALA A 37 -13.58 0.28 1.96
CA ALA A 37 -13.78 -0.36 0.66
C ALA A 37 -14.55 -1.69 0.75
N GLU A 38 -15.06 -2.06 1.93
CA GLU A 38 -15.82 -3.29 2.19
C GLU A 38 -15.11 -4.56 1.68
N CYS A 39 -13.80 -4.62 1.88
CA CYS A 39 -12.96 -5.70 1.36
C CYS A 39 -11.98 -6.24 2.41
N GLY A 40 -11.47 -7.46 2.22
CA GLY A 40 -10.51 -8.05 3.15
C GLY A 40 -9.11 -7.42 3.03
N ALA A 41 -8.36 -7.34 4.12
CA ALA A 41 -7.01 -6.76 4.19
C ALA A 41 -6.05 -7.26 3.10
N GLY A 42 -6.15 -8.55 2.72
CA GLY A 42 -5.37 -9.15 1.63
C GLY A 42 -5.51 -8.43 0.28
N ARG A 43 -6.62 -7.71 0.06
CA ARG A 43 -6.83 -6.87 -1.13
C ARG A 43 -5.89 -5.69 -1.22
N LEU A 44 -5.35 -5.20 -0.11
CA LEU A 44 -4.41 -4.09 -0.06
C LEU A 44 -3.00 -4.55 0.34
N ILE A 45 -2.86 -5.57 1.20
CA ILE A 45 -1.56 -6.11 1.61
C ILE A 45 -0.70 -6.52 0.41
N HIS A 46 -1.26 -7.28 -0.54
CA HIS A 46 -0.50 -7.75 -1.70
C HIS A 46 -0.13 -6.59 -2.65
N PRO A 47 -1.06 -5.67 -3.00
CA PRO A 47 -0.70 -4.46 -3.75
C PRO A 47 0.38 -3.61 -3.09
N VAL A 48 0.29 -3.30 -1.80
CA VAL A 48 1.29 -2.47 -1.10
C VAL A 48 2.65 -3.17 -1.12
N ARG A 49 2.68 -4.46 -0.80
CA ARG A 49 3.92 -5.25 -0.89
C ARG A 49 4.54 -5.15 -2.26
N LEU A 50 3.77 -5.45 -3.31
CA LEU A 50 4.28 -5.44 -4.68
C LEU A 50 4.76 -4.05 -5.10
N ALA A 51 4.04 -3.00 -4.70
CA ALA A 51 4.44 -1.62 -4.98
C ALA A 51 5.77 -1.26 -4.31
N VAL A 52 6.00 -1.70 -3.06
CA VAL A 52 7.17 -1.33 -2.27
C VAL A 52 8.38 -2.23 -2.53
N SER A 53 8.20 -3.55 -2.67
CA SER A 53 9.31 -4.51 -2.82
C SER A 53 9.53 -5.01 -4.25
N GLY A 54 8.56 -4.84 -5.15
CA GLY A 54 8.58 -5.46 -6.48
C GLY A 54 8.37 -6.99 -6.48
N VAL A 55 8.16 -7.62 -5.31
CA VAL A 55 8.00 -9.08 -5.17
C VAL A 55 6.79 -9.44 -4.32
N GLY A 56 6.10 -10.53 -4.66
CA GLY A 56 4.84 -10.94 -3.99
C GLY A 56 5.00 -11.59 -2.60
N GLY A 57 6.22 -11.96 -2.20
CA GLY A 57 6.53 -12.63 -0.92
C GLY A 57 7.55 -11.87 -0.07
N GLY A 58 7.90 -12.39 1.10
CA GLY A 58 8.94 -11.85 1.98
C GLY A 58 8.49 -11.68 3.44
N PRO A 59 9.17 -10.82 4.23
CA PRO A 59 8.87 -10.59 5.64
C PRO A 59 7.48 -9.99 5.83
N GLY A 60 7.03 -9.83 7.09
CA GLY A 60 5.79 -9.13 7.42
C GLY A 60 5.67 -7.81 6.66
N LEU A 61 4.45 -7.46 6.22
CA LEU A 61 4.24 -6.24 5.42
C LEU A 61 4.76 -5.01 6.17
N TYR A 62 4.39 -4.89 7.44
CA TYR A 62 4.74 -3.72 8.24
C TYR A 62 6.24 -3.68 8.56
N ASP A 63 6.89 -4.82 8.78
CA ASP A 63 8.35 -4.88 8.91
C ASP A 63 9.05 -4.38 7.65
N LEU A 64 8.54 -4.77 6.46
CA LEU A 64 9.03 -4.27 5.18
C LEU A 64 8.86 -2.75 5.07
N LEU A 65 7.70 -2.20 5.44
CA LEU A 65 7.46 -0.75 5.38
C LEU A 65 8.36 0.01 6.36
N LEU A 66 8.52 -0.48 7.58
CA LEU A 66 9.39 0.11 8.59
C LEU A 66 10.85 0.08 8.15
N LEU A 67 11.31 -1.02 7.54
CA LEU A 67 12.66 -1.17 7.02
C LEU A 67 12.96 -0.21 5.85
N VAL A 68 12.00 -0.04 4.94
CA VAL A 68 12.16 0.83 3.77
C VAL A 68 12.06 2.31 4.14
N GLY A 69 11.22 2.65 5.12
CA GLY A 69 11.01 4.01 5.57
C GLY A 69 9.92 4.75 4.80
N ARG A 70 9.41 5.83 5.40
CA ARG A 70 8.20 6.56 4.98
C ARG A 70 8.26 7.09 3.55
N ASP A 71 9.23 7.96 3.30
CA ASP A 71 9.29 8.71 2.04
C ASP A 71 9.49 7.78 0.85
N GLU A 72 10.32 6.76 1.01
CA GLU A 72 10.58 5.76 -0.02
C GLU A 72 9.35 4.88 -0.26
N CYS A 73 8.63 4.45 0.77
CA CYS A 73 7.37 3.72 0.61
C CYS A 73 6.33 4.54 -0.17
N ILE A 74 6.13 5.81 0.22
CA ILE A 74 5.17 6.70 -0.44
C ILE A 74 5.55 6.93 -1.91
N SER A 75 6.83 7.16 -2.19
CA SER A 75 7.34 7.36 -3.55
C SER A 75 7.16 6.11 -4.42
N ARG A 76 7.45 4.92 -3.90
CA ARG A 76 7.25 3.65 -4.62
C ARG A 76 5.78 3.36 -4.89
N ILE A 77 4.90 3.65 -3.93
CA ILE A 77 3.45 3.51 -4.13
C ILE A 77 2.96 4.48 -5.20
N GLU A 78 3.42 5.73 -5.23
CA GLU A 78 3.09 6.70 -6.28
C GLU A 78 3.46 6.15 -7.67
N ARG A 79 4.71 5.68 -7.83
CA ARG A 79 5.19 5.11 -9.09
C ARG A 79 4.36 3.90 -9.54
N ALA A 80 3.97 3.03 -8.60
CA ALA A 80 3.11 1.89 -8.92
C ALA A 80 1.72 2.35 -9.41
N ILE A 81 1.13 3.37 -8.78
CA ILE A 81 -0.14 3.95 -9.21
C ILE A 81 -0.03 4.56 -10.62
N GLU A 82 1.04 5.30 -10.90
CA GLU A 82 1.30 5.89 -12.22
C GLU A 82 1.43 4.82 -13.31
N GLN A 83 2.17 3.74 -13.03
CA GLN A 83 2.32 2.61 -13.96
C GLN A 83 0.99 1.91 -14.25
N LEU A 84 0.12 1.79 -13.25
CA LEU A 84 -1.21 1.19 -13.41
C LEU A 84 -2.17 2.10 -14.18
N ALA A 85 -2.04 3.43 -14.04
CA ALA A 85 -2.82 4.39 -14.80
C ALA A 85 -2.41 4.45 -16.29
N GLY A 86 -1.16 4.08 -16.60
CA GLY A 86 -0.64 4.03 -17.97
C GLY A 86 -0.86 2.70 -18.70
N GLN A 87 -1.39 1.66 -18.04
CA GLN A 87 -1.71 0.39 -18.69
C GLN A 87 -3.10 0.45 -19.35
N PRO A 88 -3.24 0.21 -20.67
CA PRO A 88 -4.55 -0.03 -21.25
C PRO A 88 -5.14 -1.29 -20.63
N ALA A 89 -6.42 -1.21 -20.24
CA ALA A 89 -7.21 -2.31 -19.70
C ALA A 89 -7.23 -3.54 -20.63
#